data_AF-A0A9Q7K282-F1
#
_entry.id   AF-A0A9Q7K282-F1
#
_cell.length_a   1.000
_cell.length_b   1.000
_cell.length_c   1.000
_cell.angle_alpha   90.00
_cell.angle_beta   90.00
_cell.angle_gamma   90.00
#
_symmetry.space_group_name_H-M   'P 1'
#
loop_
_entity.id
_entity.type
_entity.pdbx_description
1 polymer ?
#
loop_
_entity_poly.entity_id
_entity_poly.type
_entity_poly.pdbx_seq_one_letter_code
_entity_poly.pdbx_strand_id
1 'polypeptide(L)'
;MIYTIGEYMRILSNCYFIVCIALFFSFLLYCFQFSGIYPDVSGILLLFILGSCGVFLFMGCVMNPVIRTWFRNSKNAIANEQNNFRFSYKPIIMIVLFFVVEVLYNGEIPLVEMIRGNLYDYRDFTFPGVHVIFTSLTTFYCIKSYFDYLIYRKKRSFIASTVCLCLFMLLMYRSYIVFCILNFLFLFVLYRKISFKKIAKITASALLLMYVFGLAGDLRTKAQTGDENFTVENIMRATEADSVFTLQQSLSPLYWAYLYISSPMANFQNTINEYENHREESGGLKFVVYEVLPDVVGKRVATLFGYDEENSPLARVIDFLTVGTIFADSFVFIGWYGPIIMLMLMIATPLFFLQMCTKDSFFYVQFSICTILLVLCTFSNMLVYASLSLMLFYPLLSKKRRKNTQLINSGMK
;
A
#
# COMPACT_ATOMS: atom_id res chain seq x y z
N MET A 1 -1.36 33.31 -14.54
CA MET A 1 -2.61 33.25 -13.75
C MET A 1 -2.46 32.19 -12.66
N ILE A 2 -2.21 32.60 -11.42
CA ILE A 2 -1.97 31.71 -10.27
C ILE A 2 -3.32 31.19 -9.80
N TYR A 3 -3.72 30.02 -10.30
CA TYR A 3 -4.99 29.41 -9.93
C TYR A 3 -4.93 28.92 -8.47
N THR A 4 -5.83 29.47 -7.66
CA THR A 4 -6.16 29.03 -6.31
C THR A 4 -6.45 27.52 -6.29
N ILE A 5 -5.74 26.83 -5.41
CA ILE A 5 -5.95 25.43 -5.05
C ILE A 5 -7.28 25.39 -4.28
N GLY A 6 -8.33 24.78 -4.85
CA GLY A 6 -9.61 24.60 -4.16
C GLY A 6 -9.43 23.82 -2.85
N GLU A 7 -10.33 23.97 -1.90
CA GLU A 7 -10.15 23.42 -0.54
C GLU A 7 -9.96 21.90 -0.50
N TYR A 8 -10.64 21.14 -1.36
CA TYR A 8 -10.45 19.70 -1.50
C TYR A 8 -9.02 19.30 -1.89
N MET A 9 -8.35 20.14 -2.70
CA MET A 9 -6.97 19.92 -3.09
C MET A 9 -6.00 20.22 -1.93
N ARG A 10 -6.44 20.91 -0.86
CA ARG A 10 -5.63 21.15 0.35
C ARG A 10 -5.49 19.87 1.19
N ILE A 11 -6.55 19.07 1.28
CA ILE A 11 -6.53 17.79 2.01
C ILE A 11 -5.73 16.75 1.22
N LEU A 12 -6.03 16.60 -0.08
CA LEU A 12 -5.39 15.60 -0.93
C LEU A 12 -3.90 15.86 -1.22
N SER A 13 -3.44 17.10 -1.04
CA SER A 13 -2.02 17.45 -1.16
C SER A 13 -1.24 17.27 0.15
N ASN A 14 -1.81 16.63 1.16
CA ASN A 14 -1.11 16.35 2.42
C ASN A 14 -1.28 14.88 2.82
N CYS A 15 -0.17 14.14 2.81
CA CYS A 15 -0.19 12.71 3.10
C CYS A 15 -0.66 12.41 4.52
N TYR A 16 -0.35 13.25 5.51
CA TYR A 16 -0.73 13.01 6.90
C TYR A 16 -2.25 13.09 7.10
N PHE A 17 -2.93 14.02 6.42
CA PHE A 17 -4.39 14.09 6.47
C PHE A 17 -5.04 12.85 5.84
N ILE A 18 -4.47 12.34 4.75
CA ILE A 18 -5.01 11.15 4.07
C ILE A 18 -4.83 9.90 4.95
N VAL A 19 -3.65 9.73 5.56
CA VAL A 19 -3.37 8.63 6.48
C VAL A 19 -4.27 8.71 7.71
N CYS A 20 -4.46 9.90 8.28
CA CYS A 20 -5.39 10.12 9.39
C CYS A 20 -6.82 9.70 9.02
N ILE A 21 -7.31 10.09 7.82
CA ILE A 21 -8.64 9.72 7.36
C ILE A 21 -8.75 8.20 7.19
N ALA A 22 -7.74 7.55 6.60
CA ALA A 22 -7.76 6.09 6.41
C ALA A 22 -7.78 5.33 7.74
N LEU A 23 -6.93 5.73 8.70
CA LEU A 23 -6.86 5.14 10.03
C LEU A 23 -8.16 5.35 10.80
N PHE A 24 -8.66 6.58 10.85
CA PHE A 24 -9.89 6.92 11.55
C PHE A 24 -11.11 6.25 10.93
N PHE A 25 -11.18 6.14 9.60
CA PHE A 25 -12.28 5.49 8.92
C PHE A 25 -12.34 3.98 9.22
N SER A 26 -11.19 3.30 9.19
CA SER A 26 -11.10 1.89 9.57
C SER A 26 -11.53 1.66 11.02
N PHE A 27 -11.06 2.52 11.94
CA PHE A 27 -11.46 2.48 13.35
C PHE A 27 -12.96 2.78 13.56
N LEU A 28 -13.51 3.78 12.87
CA LEU A 28 -14.93 4.13 12.95
C LEU A 28 -15.83 2.96 12.51
N LEU A 29 -15.45 2.26 11.44
CA LEU A 29 -16.18 1.07 11.00
C LEU A 29 -16.08 -0.07 12.02
N TYR A 30 -14.92 -0.27 12.63
CA TYR A 30 -14.77 -1.23 13.72
C TYR A 30 -15.70 -0.89 14.90
N CYS A 31 -15.80 0.38 15.30
CA CYS A 31 -16.72 0.81 16.36
C CYS A 31 -18.21 0.54 16.10
N PHE A 32 -18.63 0.30 14.85
CA PHE A 32 -20.02 -0.07 14.56
C PHE A 32 -20.37 -1.50 14.97
N GLN A 33 -19.37 -2.37 15.21
CA GLN A 33 -19.57 -3.74 15.71
C GLN A 33 -20.61 -4.54 14.91
N PHE A 34 -20.59 -4.45 13.57
CA PHE A 34 -21.50 -5.22 12.71
C PHE A 34 -21.14 -6.72 12.64
N SER A 35 -20.12 -7.15 13.38
CA SER A 35 -19.69 -8.54 13.51
C SER A 35 -19.62 -8.88 15.00
N GLY A 36 -20.38 -9.88 15.45
CA GLY A 36 -20.42 -10.28 16.86
C GLY A 36 -19.11 -10.88 17.39
N ILE A 37 -18.23 -11.36 16.51
CA ILE A 37 -16.90 -11.87 16.88
C ILE A 37 -15.88 -10.76 17.18
N TYR A 38 -16.22 -9.49 16.93
CA TYR A 38 -15.30 -8.39 17.17
C TYR A 38 -15.24 -8.07 18.67
N PRO A 39 -14.04 -7.95 19.26
CA PRO A 39 -13.92 -7.56 20.66
C PRO A 39 -14.38 -6.12 20.89
N ASP A 40 -14.78 -5.82 22.12
CA ASP A 40 -15.12 -4.47 22.53
C ASP A 40 -13.89 -3.54 22.47
N VAL A 41 -14.15 -2.28 22.11
CA VAL A 41 -13.11 -1.26 22.01
C VAL A 41 -12.61 -0.89 23.41
N SER A 42 -11.35 -1.21 23.71
CA SER A 42 -10.72 -0.80 24.95
C SER A 42 -10.46 0.71 24.99
N GLY A 43 -10.54 1.30 26.19
CA GLY A 43 -10.26 2.73 26.38
C GLY A 43 -8.82 3.12 25.99
N ILE A 44 -7.87 2.19 26.13
CA ILE A 44 -6.47 2.42 25.76
C ILE A 44 -6.27 2.43 24.24
N LEU A 45 -6.95 1.52 23.49
CA LEU A 45 -6.94 1.56 22.03
C LEU A 45 -7.58 2.84 21.52
N LEU A 46 -8.74 3.23 22.08
CA LEU A 46 -9.41 4.48 21.73
C LEU A 46 -8.47 5.68 21.93
N LEU A 47 -7.81 5.78 23.09
CA LEU A 47 -6.85 6.84 23.38
C LEU A 47 -5.69 6.84 22.39
N PHE A 48 -5.13 5.67 22.07
CA PHE A 48 -4.03 5.54 21.12
C PHE A 48 -4.42 5.97 19.70
N ILE A 49 -5.58 5.54 19.20
CA ILE A 49 -6.04 5.90 17.85
C ILE A 49 -6.38 7.40 17.76
N LEU A 50 -7.08 7.95 18.76
CA LEU A 50 -7.37 9.39 18.80
C LEU A 50 -6.09 10.22 18.94
N GLY A 51 -5.14 9.77 19.77
CA GLY A 51 -3.81 10.37 19.88
C GLY A 51 -3.05 10.34 18.56
N SER A 52 -3.03 9.19 17.87
CA SER A 52 -2.41 9.01 16.55
C SER A 52 -3.02 9.94 15.50
N CYS A 53 -4.36 10.03 15.46
CA CYS A 53 -5.07 10.99 14.61
C CYS A 53 -4.69 12.42 14.95
N GLY A 54 -4.61 12.78 16.24
CA GLY A 54 -4.15 14.09 16.70
C GLY A 54 -2.74 14.43 16.21
N VAL A 55 -1.81 13.48 16.30
CA VAL A 55 -0.44 13.66 15.81
C VAL A 55 -0.39 13.80 14.29
N PHE A 56 -1.14 12.99 13.52
CA PHE A 56 -1.22 13.15 12.07
C PHE A 56 -1.84 14.48 11.65
N LEU A 57 -2.90 14.93 12.34
CA LEU A 57 -3.51 16.24 12.08
C LEU A 57 -2.53 17.37 12.40
N PHE A 58 -1.84 17.30 13.53
CA PHE A 58 -0.80 18.27 13.90
C PHE A 58 0.31 18.34 12.85
N MET A 59 0.90 17.19 12.50
CA MET A 59 1.94 17.11 11.47
C MET A 59 1.44 17.57 10.11
N GLY A 60 0.19 17.24 9.76
CA GLY A 60 -0.48 17.74 8.57
C GLY A 60 -0.54 19.26 8.53
N CYS A 61 -0.98 19.90 9.61
CA CYS A 61 -1.05 21.35 9.73
C CYS A 61 0.35 22.00 9.62
N VAL A 62 1.34 21.48 10.34
CA VAL A 62 2.73 21.98 10.34
C VAL A 62 3.36 21.86 8.95
N MET A 63 3.17 20.73 8.27
CA MET A 63 3.80 20.45 6.97
C MET A 63 3.03 21.00 5.76
N ASN A 64 1.78 21.41 5.92
CA ASN A 64 0.95 21.95 4.85
C ASN A 64 1.61 23.10 4.04
N PRO A 65 2.18 24.17 4.64
CA PRO A 65 2.82 25.23 3.86
C PRO A 65 4.05 24.74 3.09
N VAL A 66 4.83 23.83 3.68
CA VAL A 66 6.02 23.23 3.07
C VAL A 66 5.64 22.38 1.87
N ILE A 67 4.70 21.45 2.05
CA ILE A 67 4.23 20.55 0.99
C ILE A 67 3.60 21.34 -0.17
N ARG A 68 2.84 22.40 0.12
CA ARG A 68 2.30 23.30 -0.92
C ARG A 68 3.39 23.95 -1.76
N THR A 69 4.46 24.40 -1.11
CA THR A 69 5.61 24.99 -1.79
C THR A 69 6.27 23.96 -2.69
N TRP A 70 6.41 22.72 -2.22
CA TRP A 70 6.96 21.62 -3.01
C TRP A 70 6.09 21.28 -4.23
N PHE A 71 4.76 21.23 -4.09
CA PHE A 71 3.85 21.05 -5.22
C PHE A 71 3.94 22.20 -6.23
N ARG A 72 3.99 23.45 -5.76
CA ARG A 72 4.14 24.62 -6.62
C ARG A 72 5.44 24.54 -7.44
N ASN A 73 6.55 24.23 -6.78
CA ASN A 73 7.85 24.10 -7.43
C ASN A 73 7.84 22.96 -8.47
N SER A 74 7.27 21.82 -8.11
CA SER A 74 7.14 20.66 -8.99
C SER A 74 6.30 20.97 -10.22
N LYS A 75 5.17 21.68 -10.04
CA LYS A 75 4.33 22.10 -11.15
C LYS A 75 5.05 23.06 -12.10
N ASN A 76 5.81 24.02 -11.57
CA ASN A 76 6.60 24.94 -12.37
C ASN A 76 7.70 24.20 -13.15
N ALA A 77 8.41 23.26 -12.52
CA ALA A 77 9.41 22.42 -13.18
C ALA A 77 8.81 21.58 -14.31
N ILE A 78 7.65 20.97 -14.08
CA ILE A 78 6.92 20.20 -15.09
C ILE A 78 6.53 21.07 -16.30
N ALA A 79 6.03 22.29 -16.06
CA ALA A 79 5.66 23.21 -17.13
C ALA A 79 6.87 23.60 -18.00
N ASN A 80 8.03 23.82 -17.38
CA ASN A 80 9.27 24.14 -18.08
C ASN A 80 9.80 22.95 -18.92
N GLU A 81 9.59 21.72 -18.44
CA GLU A 81 10.03 20.51 -19.15
C GLU A 81 9.05 20.01 -20.22
N GLN A 82 7.86 20.63 -20.35
CA GLN A 82 6.75 20.11 -21.15
C GLN A 82 7.08 19.90 -22.64
N ASN A 83 7.87 20.81 -23.23
CA ASN A 83 8.27 20.72 -24.63
C ASN A 83 9.50 19.83 -24.87
N ASN A 84 10.30 19.58 -23.83
CA ASN A 84 11.59 18.88 -23.92
C ASN A 84 11.54 17.43 -23.41
N PHE A 85 10.36 16.95 -22.99
CA PHE A 85 10.21 15.60 -22.46
C PHE A 85 10.56 14.54 -23.52
N ARG A 86 11.55 13.71 -23.19
CA ARG A 86 11.95 12.53 -23.97
C ARG A 86 11.70 11.26 -23.16
N PHE A 87 10.89 10.37 -23.71
CA PHE A 87 10.64 9.06 -23.11
C PHE A 87 11.90 8.18 -23.18
N SER A 88 12.31 7.60 -22.05
CA SER A 88 13.46 6.71 -21.98
C SER A 88 13.03 5.25 -21.93
N TYR A 89 13.52 4.45 -22.88
CA TYR A 89 13.27 3.02 -22.96
C TYR A 89 14.17 2.16 -22.06
N LYS A 90 15.24 2.74 -21.49
CA LYS A 90 16.21 1.98 -20.69
C LYS A 90 15.56 1.21 -19.52
N PRO A 91 14.66 1.81 -18.72
CA PRO A 91 14.05 1.09 -17.61
C PRO A 91 13.14 -0.06 -18.06
N ILE A 92 12.35 0.11 -19.13
CA ILE A 92 11.48 -0.96 -19.61
C ILE A 92 12.28 -2.13 -20.18
N ILE A 93 13.38 -1.86 -20.88
CA ILE A 93 14.29 -2.91 -21.37
C ILE A 93 14.86 -3.69 -20.18
N MET A 94 15.31 -2.99 -19.13
CA MET A 94 15.84 -3.63 -17.92
C MET A 94 14.79 -4.49 -17.19
N ILE A 95 13.55 -4.01 -17.10
CA ILE A 95 12.41 -4.76 -16.53
C ILE A 95 12.15 -6.04 -17.33
N VAL A 96 12.11 -5.95 -18.65
CA VAL A 96 11.90 -7.12 -19.52
C VAL A 96 13.07 -8.10 -19.40
N LEU A 97 14.31 -7.62 -19.30
CA LEU A 97 15.47 -8.48 -19.06
C LEU A 97 15.38 -9.21 -17.72
N PHE A 98 15.01 -8.54 -16.64
CA PHE A 98 14.80 -9.20 -15.35
C PHE A 98 13.68 -10.23 -15.41
N PHE A 99 12.56 -9.91 -16.07
CA PHE A 99 11.48 -10.87 -16.29
C PHE A 99 11.96 -12.12 -17.03
N VAL A 100 12.74 -11.95 -18.12
CA VAL A 100 13.32 -13.07 -18.86
C VAL A 100 14.23 -13.91 -17.97
N VAL A 101 15.07 -13.28 -17.13
CA VAL A 101 15.93 -14.00 -16.18
C VAL A 101 15.10 -14.80 -15.17
N GLU A 102 14.02 -14.25 -14.63
CA GLU A 102 13.13 -14.99 -13.72
C GLU A 102 12.47 -16.18 -14.41
N VAL A 103 11.99 -16.01 -15.64
CA VAL A 103 11.38 -17.10 -16.42
C VAL A 103 12.41 -18.19 -16.76
N LEU A 104 13.63 -17.81 -17.15
CA LEU A 104 14.68 -18.78 -17.44
C LEU A 104 15.13 -19.57 -16.20
N TYR A 105 15.12 -18.93 -15.03
CA TYR A 105 15.49 -19.61 -13.78
C TYR A 105 14.42 -20.58 -13.31
N ASN A 106 13.15 -20.19 -13.36
CA ASN A 106 12.04 -21.03 -12.89
C ASN A 106 11.55 -22.02 -13.96
N GLY A 107 11.88 -21.80 -15.24
CA GLY A 107 11.48 -22.65 -16.37
C GLY A 107 10.03 -22.48 -16.83
N GLU A 108 9.21 -21.76 -16.08
CA GLU A 108 7.75 -21.70 -16.25
C GLU A 108 7.21 -20.26 -16.17
N ILE A 109 5.95 -20.05 -16.53
CA ILE A 109 5.25 -18.76 -16.34
C ILE A 109 3.97 -19.04 -15.56
N PRO A 110 3.76 -18.46 -14.35
CA PRO A 110 2.67 -18.85 -13.46
C PRO A 110 1.29 -18.84 -14.11
N LEU A 111 0.92 -17.76 -14.82
CA LEU A 111 -0.39 -17.68 -15.48
C LEU A 111 -0.56 -18.75 -16.58
N VAL A 112 0.51 -19.08 -17.31
CA VAL A 112 0.47 -20.08 -18.38
C VAL A 112 0.25 -21.48 -17.80
N GLU A 113 0.96 -21.80 -16.72
CA GLU A 113 0.82 -23.09 -16.03
C GLU A 113 -0.55 -23.27 -15.39
N MET A 114 -1.08 -22.20 -14.78
CA MET A 114 -2.45 -22.23 -14.25
C MET A 114 -3.50 -22.45 -15.35
N ILE A 115 -3.34 -21.82 -16.53
CA ILE A 115 -4.27 -22.02 -17.66
C ILE A 115 -4.15 -23.44 -18.23
N ARG A 116 -2.97 -24.06 -18.17
CA ARG A 116 -2.75 -25.45 -18.57
C ARG A 116 -3.34 -26.48 -17.59
N GLY A 117 -3.81 -26.02 -16.43
CA GLY A 117 -4.38 -26.89 -15.39
C GLY A 117 -3.32 -27.56 -14.51
N ASN A 118 -2.07 -27.10 -14.54
CA ASN A 118 -1.02 -27.63 -13.70
C ASN A 118 -1.15 -27.09 -12.26
N LEU A 119 -0.92 -27.95 -11.28
CA LEU A 119 -0.84 -27.56 -9.86
C LEU A 119 0.46 -26.77 -9.67
N TYR A 120 0.34 -25.44 -9.64
CA TYR A 120 1.47 -24.53 -9.49
C TYR A 120 1.21 -23.55 -8.34
N ASP A 121 2.07 -23.54 -7.32
CA ASP A 121 2.06 -22.45 -6.35
C ASP A 121 2.83 -21.26 -6.93
N TYR A 122 2.09 -20.20 -7.24
CA TYR A 122 2.65 -18.95 -7.77
C TYR A 122 3.68 -18.30 -6.82
N ARG A 123 3.70 -18.70 -5.54
CA ARG A 123 4.66 -18.22 -4.54
C ARG A 123 6.06 -18.79 -4.74
N ASP A 124 6.18 -19.92 -5.44
CA ASP A 124 7.47 -20.56 -5.72
C ASP A 124 8.22 -19.86 -6.87
N PHE A 125 7.54 -19.03 -7.66
CA PHE A 125 8.14 -18.25 -8.74
C PHE A 125 8.97 -17.08 -8.21
N THR A 126 10.15 -17.34 -7.63
CA THR A 126 11.02 -16.27 -7.13
C THR A 126 12.50 -16.57 -7.36
N PHE A 127 13.21 -15.64 -8.01
CA PHE A 127 14.67 -15.62 -7.95
C PHE A 127 15.10 -14.83 -6.71
N PRO A 128 15.79 -15.43 -5.73
CA PRO A 128 16.16 -14.76 -4.49
C PRO A 128 16.93 -13.44 -4.75
N GLY A 129 16.40 -12.33 -4.22
CA GLY A 129 16.99 -11.00 -4.36
C GLY A 129 16.69 -10.27 -5.68
N VAL A 130 16.85 -10.92 -6.83
CA VAL A 130 16.49 -10.31 -8.15
C VAL A 130 15.00 -9.97 -8.19
N HIS A 131 14.18 -10.84 -7.60
CA HIS A 131 12.74 -10.66 -7.53
C HIS A 131 12.30 -9.34 -6.88
N VAL A 132 12.97 -8.94 -5.80
CA VAL A 132 12.65 -7.71 -5.07
C VAL A 132 13.03 -6.47 -5.89
N ILE A 133 14.17 -6.52 -6.59
CA ILE A 133 14.59 -5.44 -7.49
C ILE A 133 13.64 -5.36 -8.68
N PHE A 134 13.30 -6.49 -9.30
CA PHE A 134 12.39 -6.58 -10.42
C PHE A 134 11.01 -6.00 -10.07
N THR A 135 10.38 -6.49 -8.99
CA THR A 135 9.05 -6.05 -8.58
C THR A 135 9.03 -4.58 -8.19
N SER A 136 9.97 -4.13 -7.34
CA SER A 136 10.06 -2.71 -6.94
C SER A 136 10.28 -1.78 -8.14
N LEU A 137 11.23 -2.10 -9.03
CA LEU A 137 11.51 -1.29 -10.21
C LEU A 137 10.31 -1.25 -11.16
N THR A 138 9.68 -2.39 -11.39
CA THR A 138 8.50 -2.52 -12.26
C THR A 138 7.35 -1.69 -11.72
N THR A 139 7.07 -1.78 -10.41
CA THR A 139 6.00 -1.01 -9.78
C THR A 139 6.29 0.49 -9.84
N PHE A 140 7.51 0.92 -9.48
CA PHE A 140 7.90 2.33 -9.56
C PHE A 140 7.78 2.88 -11.00
N TYR A 141 8.32 2.16 -11.97
CA TYR A 141 8.33 2.60 -13.36
C TYR A 141 6.93 2.56 -13.99
N CYS A 142 6.08 1.61 -13.58
CA CYS A 142 4.67 1.56 -13.93
C CYS A 142 3.96 2.86 -13.51
N ILE A 143 4.11 3.26 -12.24
CA ILE A 143 3.52 4.49 -11.67
C ILE A 143 4.09 5.73 -12.34
N LYS A 144 5.41 5.80 -12.53
CA LYS A 144 6.07 6.93 -13.18
C LYS A 144 5.65 7.10 -14.64
N SER A 145 5.58 6.00 -15.39
CA SER A 145 5.19 6.03 -16.82
C SER A 145 3.74 6.44 -16.99
N TYR A 146 2.84 6.00 -16.11
CA TYR A 146 1.47 6.48 -16.07
C TYR A 146 1.40 7.98 -15.77
N PHE A 147 2.16 8.47 -14.80
CA PHE A 147 2.20 9.90 -14.48
C PHE A 147 2.74 10.74 -15.65
N ASP A 148 3.78 10.28 -16.33
CA ASP A 148 4.31 10.91 -17.54
C ASP A 148 3.27 10.97 -18.66
N TYR A 149 2.45 9.93 -18.80
CA TYR A 149 1.31 9.97 -19.70
C TYR A 149 0.27 11.02 -19.28
N LEU A 150 -0.05 11.12 -17.98
CA LEU A 150 -1.00 12.11 -17.48
C LEU A 150 -0.57 13.55 -17.75
N ILE A 151 0.72 13.84 -17.64
CA ILE A 151 1.29 15.18 -17.89
C ILE A 151 1.49 15.42 -19.38
N TYR A 152 2.31 14.59 -20.04
CA TYR A 152 2.86 14.88 -21.37
C TYR A 152 2.02 14.28 -22.51
N ARG A 153 0.99 13.48 -22.20
CA ARG A 153 0.09 12.82 -23.17
C ARG A 153 0.82 11.96 -24.21
N LYS A 154 1.99 11.44 -23.88
CA LYS A 154 2.76 10.57 -24.78
C LYS A 154 2.25 9.13 -24.69
N LYS A 155 1.76 8.59 -25.81
CA LYS A 155 1.25 7.20 -25.91
C LYS A 155 2.28 6.16 -25.45
N ARG A 156 3.57 6.41 -25.69
CA ARG A 156 4.68 5.53 -25.28
C ARG A 156 4.73 5.31 -23.76
N SER A 157 4.51 6.36 -22.96
CA SER A 157 4.49 6.25 -21.51
C SER A 157 3.29 5.42 -21.01
N PHE A 158 2.14 5.55 -21.66
CA PHE A 158 0.97 4.72 -21.36
C PHE A 158 1.21 3.25 -21.67
N ILE A 159 1.76 2.95 -22.87
CA ILE A 159 2.11 1.58 -23.26
C ILE A 159 3.08 0.98 -22.24
N ALA A 160 4.11 1.73 -21.81
CA ALA A 160 5.07 1.23 -20.83
C ALA A 160 4.42 0.89 -19.48
N SER A 161 3.48 1.71 -18.99
CA SER A 161 2.71 1.36 -17.78
C SER A 161 1.85 0.12 -17.98
N THR A 162 1.21 -0.04 -19.15
CA THR A 162 0.41 -1.22 -19.47
C THR A 162 1.27 -2.48 -19.52
N VAL A 163 2.46 -2.42 -20.14
CA VAL A 163 3.39 -3.56 -20.19
C VAL A 163 3.77 -4.00 -18.77
N CYS A 164 4.06 -3.07 -17.86
CA CYS A 164 4.36 -3.41 -16.46
C CYS A 164 3.19 -4.13 -15.77
N LEU A 165 1.95 -3.66 -15.99
CA LEU A 165 0.76 -4.34 -15.46
C LEU A 165 0.56 -5.73 -16.06
N CYS A 166 0.81 -5.89 -17.36
CA CYS A 166 0.76 -7.20 -18.02
C CYS A 166 1.80 -8.17 -17.44
N LEU A 167 3.02 -7.70 -17.15
CA LEU A 167 4.04 -8.54 -16.49
C LEU A 167 3.55 -9.01 -15.12
N PHE A 168 2.99 -8.13 -14.28
CA PHE A 168 2.41 -8.55 -13.01
C PHE A 168 1.23 -9.50 -13.17
N MET A 169 0.42 -9.37 -14.23
CA MET A 169 -0.66 -10.29 -14.52
C MET A 169 -0.15 -11.68 -14.92
N LEU A 170 0.89 -11.75 -15.77
CA LEU A 170 1.54 -13.01 -16.15
C LEU A 170 2.13 -13.75 -14.94
N LEU A 171 2.60 -13.00 -13.95
CA LEU A 171 3.17 -13.53 -12.72
C LEU A 171 2.16 -13.71 -11.58
N MET A 172 0.87 -13.41 -11.82
CA MET A 172 -0.20 -13.52 -10.81
C MET A 172 0.01 -12.66 -9.55
N TYR A 173 0.74 -11.54 -9.70
CA TYR A 173 1.08 -10.60 -8.64
C TYR A 173 -0.01 -9.56 -8.39
N ARG A 174 -1.15 -10.04 -7.88
CA ARG A 174 -2.38 -9.25 -7.65
C ARG A 174 -2.17 -8.02 -6.76
N SER A 175 -1.41 -8.17 -5.68
CA SER A 175 -1.13 -7.07 -4.72
C SER A 175 -0.44 -5.89 -5.39
N TYR A 176 0.54 -6.15 -6.26
CA TYR A 176 1.25 -5.11 -7.01
C TYR A 176 0.37 -4.42 -8.06
N ILE A 177 -0.53 -5.16 -8.72
CA ILE A 177 -1.52 -4.59 -9.64
C ILE A 177 -2.42 -3.61 -8.88
N VAL A 178 -2.97 -4.03 -7.73
CA VAL A 178 -3.81 -3.18 -6.88
C VAL A 178 -3.04 -1.94 -6.42
N PHE A 179 -1.80 -2.12 -5.95
CA PHE A 179 -0.95 -1.00 -5.54
C PHE A 179 -0.71 0.01 -6.68
N CYS A 180 -0.42 -0.46 -7.90
CA CYS A 180 -0.29 0.41 -9.08
C CYS A 180 -1.60 1.14 -9.39
N ILE A 181 -2.74 0.45 -9.38
CA ILE A 181 -4.04 1.04 -9.68
C ILE A 181 -4.42 2.11 -8.65
N LEU A 182 -4.20 1.86 -7.36
CA LEU A 182 -4.43 2.85 -6.30
C LEU A 182 -3.58 4.10 -6.53
N ASN A 183 -2.30 3.94 -6.88
CA ASN A 183 -1.43 5.06 -7.25
C ASN A 183 -1.89 5.78 -8.53
N PHE A 184 -2.38 5.06 -9.54
CA PHE A 184 -2.91 5.68 -10.76
C PHE A 184 -4.11 6.55 -10.45
N LEU A 185 -5.08 6.02 -9.70
CA LEU A 185 -6.27 6.74 -9.26
C LEU A 185 -5.88 7.97 -8.43
N PHE A 186 -4.98 7.80 -7.47
CA PHE A 186 -4.52 8.88 -6.62
C PHE A 186 -3.82 9.99 -7.41
N LEU A 187 -2.89 9.65 -8.31
CA LEU A 187 -2.22 10.62 -9.19
C LEU A 187 -3.20 11.31 -10.15
N PHE A 188 -4.19 10.58 -10.66
CA PHE A 188 -5.21 11.14 -11.53
C PHE A 188 -6.02 12.22 -10.79
N VAL A 189 -6.48 11.93 -9.57
CA VAL A 189 -7.20 12.88 -8.72
C VAL A 189 -6.29 14.04 -8.27
N LEU A 190 -5.04 13.75 -7.91
CA LEU A 190 -4.08 14.74 -7.40
C LEU A 190 -3.66 15.75 -8.49
N TYR A 191 -3.48 15.30 -9.73
CA TYR A 191 -3.00 16.17 -10.81
C TYR A 191 -4.14 16.78 -11.64
N ARG A 192 -5.24 16.06 -11.85
CA ARG A 192 -6.39 16.59 -12.59
C ARG A 192 -7.36 17.27 -11.62
N LYS A 193 -7.84 18.45 -11.99
CA LYS A 193 -9.01 19.03 -11.31
C LYS A 193 -10.24 18.20 -11.66
N ILE A 194 -10.60 17.28 -10.77
CA ILE A 194 -11.79 16.45 -10.91
C ILE A 194 -12.96 17.18 -10.23
N SER A 195 -14.10 17.28 -10.91
CA SER A 195 -15.32 17.79 -10.29
C SER A 195 -15.89 16.77 -9.31
N PHE A 196 -16.59 17.22 -8.27
CA PHE A 196 -17.23 16.33 -7.29
C PHE A 196 -18.10 15.24 -7.95
N LYS A 197 -18.82 15.56 -9.03
CA LYS A 197 -19.60 14.59 -9.83
C LYS A 197 -18.76 13.41 -10.35
N LYS A 198 -17.52 13.66 -10.78
CA LYS A 198 -16.62 12.62 -11.27
C LYS A 198 -16.02 11.82 -10.12
N ILE A 199 -15.73 12.44 -8.97
CA ILE A 199 -15.34 11.73 -7.74
C ILE A 199 -16.46 10.77 -7.33
N ALA A 200 -17.71 11.25 -7.27
CA ALA A 200 -18.87 10.41 -6.96
C ALA A 200 -19.01 9.22 -7.92
N LYS A 201 -18.77 9.40 -9.23
CA LYS A 201 -18.74 8.30 -10.20
C LYS A 201 -17.60 7.30 -9.94
N ILE A 202 -16.40 7.79 -9.60
CA ILE A 202 -15.26 6.93 -9.27
C ILE A 202 -15.56 6.13 -8.00
N THR A 203 -16.09 6.77 -6.95
CA THR A 203 -16.51 6.11 -5.71
C THR A 203 -17.61 5.08 -5.97
N ALA A 204 -18.64 5.41 -6.76
CA ALA A 204 -19.69 4.47 -7.13
C ALA A 204 -19.13 3.28 -7.93
N SER A 205 -18.17 3.51 -8.81
CA SER A 205 -17.50 2.44 -9.57
C SER A 205 -16.64 1.56 -8.65
N ALA A 206 -15.98 2.15 -7.64
CA ALA A 206 -15.22 1.40 -6.64
C ALA A 206 -16.14 0.55 -5.76
N LEU A 207 -17.29 1.08 -5.31
CA LEU A 207 -18.30 0.31 -4.57
C LEU A 207 -18.88 -0.83 -5.41
N LEU A 208 -19.16 -0.60 -6.69
CA LEU A 208 -19.58 -1.66 -7.61
C LEU A 208 -18.49 -2.72 -7.78
N LEU A 209 -17.23 -2.31 -7.90
CA LEU A 209 -16.10 -3.23 -7.98
C LEU A 209 -15.97 -4.06 -6.70
N MET A 210 -16.11 -3.44 -5.52
CA MET A 210 -16.10 -4.14 -4.23
C MET A 210 -17.25 -5.14 -4.12
N TYR A 211 -18.44 -4.79 -4.61
CA TYR A 211 -19.59 -5.70 -4.69
C TYR A 211 -19.26 -6.92 -5.57
N VAL A 212 -18.67 -6.72 -6.75
CA VAL A 212 -18.23 -7.81 -7.64
C VAL A 212 -17.13 -8.65 -6.99
N PHE A 213 -16.17 -8.04 -6.28
CA PHE A 213 -15.15 -8.77 -5.53
C PHE A 213 -15.74 -9.59 -4.39
N GLY A 214 -16.79 -9.11 -3.72
CA GLY A 214 -17.55 -9.89 -2.73
C GLY A 214 -18.12 -11.16 -3.36
N LEU A 215 -18.79 -11.05 -4.50
CA LEU A 215 -19.31 -12.19 -5.25
C LEU A 215 -18.20 -13.16 -5.72
N ALA A 216 -17.06 -12.64 -6.18
CA ALA A 216 -15.92 -13.44 -6.57
C ALA A 216 -15.21 -14.10 -5.36
N GLY A 217 -15.29 -13.47 -4.19
CA GLY A 217 -14.81 -14.01 -2.91
C GLY A 217 -15.54 -15.29 -2.55
N ASP A 218 -16.85 -15.33 -2.74
CA ASP A 218 -17.67 -16.52 -2.50
C ASP A 218 -17.25 -17.66 -3.43
N LEU A 219 -17.04 -17.39 -4.73
CA LEU A 219 -16.53 -18.38 -5.69
C LEU A 219 -15.15 -18.93 -5.30
N ARG A 220 -14.26 -18.08 -4.79
CA ARG A 220 -12.94 -18.51 -4.31
C ARG A 220 -13.08 -19.43 -3.11
N THR A 221 -13.93 -19.08 -2.15
CA THR A 221 -14.09 -19.91 -0.96
C THR A 221 -14.73 -21.25 -1.29
N LYS A 222 -15.74 -21.30 -2.18
CA LYS A 222 -16.27 -22.56 -2.75
C LYS A 222 -15.16 -23.45 -3.31
N ALA A 223 -14.26 -22.86 -4.11
CA ALA A 223 -13.14 -23.59 -4.72
C ALA A 223 -12.09 -24.06 -3.70
N GLN A 224 -11.95 -23.38 -2.55
CA GLN A 224 -10.98 -23.73 -1.51
C GLN A 224 -11.52 -24.71 -0.47
N THR A 225 -12.82 -24.65 -0.16
CA THR A 225 -13.45 -25.54 0.84
C THR A 225 -14.08 -26.78 0.19
N GLY A 226 -14.29 -26.78 -1.12
CA GLY A 226 -15.03 -27.84 -1.82
C GLY A 226 -16.54 -27.82 -1.57
N ASP A 227 -17.04 -26.82 -0.84
CA ASP A 227 -18.46 -26.66 -0.54
C ASP A 227 -19.13 -25.83 -1.65
N GLU A 228 -19.81 -26.51 -2.58
CA GLU A 228 -20.54 -25.87 -3.68
C GLU A 228 -21.67 -24.94 -3.20
N ASN A 229 -22.14 -25.13 -1.95
CA ASN A 229 -23.19 -24.34 -1.33
C ASN A 229 -22.66 -23.15 -0.52
N PHE A 230 -21.35 -22.88 -0.52
CA PHE A 230 -20.80 -21.78 0.24
C PHE A 230 -21.33 -20.42 -0.24
N THR A 231 -22.05 -19.70 0.61
CA THR A 231 -22.56 -18.36 0.32
C THR A 231 -22.06 -17.35 1.35
N VAL A 232 -22.23 -16.07 1.06
CA VAL A 232 -21.97 -14.97 2.02
C VAL A 232 -22.68 -15.18 3.37
N GLU A 233 -23.79 -15.93 3.40
CA GLU A 233 -24.50 -16.28 4.64
C GLU A 233 -23.66 -17.16 5.58
N ASN A 234 -22.80 -18.03 5.04
CA ASN A 234 -21.91 -18.86 5.87
C ASN A 234 -20.90 -17.99 6.63
N ILE A 235 -20.39 -16.96 5.97
CA ILE A 235 -19.47 -15.99 6.60
C ILE A 235 -20.23 -15.19 7.63
N MET A 236 -21.40 -14.67 7.27
CA MET A 236 -22.23 -13.91 8.19
C MET A 236 -22.62 -14.71 9.44
N ARG A 237 -22.83 -16.03 9.32
CA ARG A 237 -23.02 -16.91 10.47
C ARG A 237 -21.74 -17.10 11.27
N ALA A 238 -20.61 -17.38 10.60
CA ALA A 238 -19.32 -17.58 11.25
C ALA A 238 -18.80 -16.34 11.99
N THR A 239 -19.20 -15.14 11.55
CA THR A 239 -18.78 -13.87 12.14
C THR A 239 -19.88 -13.21 12.99
N GLU A 240 -20.99 -13.91 13.19
CA GLU A 240 -22.17 -13.45 13.95
C GLU A 240 -22.61 -12.05 13.48
N ALA A 241 -22.86 -11.90 12.18
CA ALA A 241 -23.19 -10.63 11.55
C ALA A 241 -24.47 -10.01 12.14
N ASP A 242 -24.44 -8.69 12.31
CA ASP A 242 -25.58 -7.93 12.82
C ASP A 242 -26.83 -8.08 11.93
N SER A 243 -27.99 -7.96 12.58
CA SER A 243 -29.32 -8.03 11.96
C SER A 243 -29.51 -7.14 10.73
N VAL A 244 -28.82 -5.98 10.65
CA VAL A 244 -28.86 -5.08 9.50
C VAL A 244 -28.43 -5.78 8.20
N PHE A 245 -27.45 -6.68 8.26
CA PHE A 245 -26.99 -7.42 7.09
C PHE A 245 -27.79 -8.69 6.82
N THR A 246 -28.34 -9.33 7.86
CA THR A 246 -29.14 -10.55 7.71
C THR A 246 -30.56 -10.26 7.19
N LEU A 247 -31.13 -9.10 7.52
CA LEU A 247 -32.47 -8.69 7.09
C LEU A 247 -32.48 -8.03 5.70
N GLN A 248 -31.36 -7.49 5.23
CA GLN A 248 -31.24 -6.86 3.91
C GLN A 248 -30.27 -7.62 3.01
N GLN A 249 -30.79 -8.63 2.31
CA GLN A 249 -30.02 -9.52 1.42
C GLN A 249 -29.25 -8.78 0.30
N SER A 250 -29.70 -7.57 -0.09
CA SER A 250 -29.01 -6.72 -1.07
C SER A 250 -27.73 -6.08 -0.54
N LEU A 251 -27.57 -5.94 0.77
CA LEU A 251 -26.38 -5.38 1.42
C LEU A 251 -25.34 -6.45 1.77
N SER A 252 -25.70 -7.73 1.77
CA SER A 252 -24.82 -8.83 2.19
C SER A 252 -23.47 -8.86 1.44
N PRO A 253 -23.38 -8.53 0.13
CA PRO A 253 -22.08 -8.46 -0.55
C PRO A 253 -21.18 -7.30 -0.08
N LEU A 254 -21.73 -6.27 0.58
CA LEU A 254 -20.95 -5.20 1.21
C LEU A 254 -20.40 -5.61 2.58
N TYR A 255 -20.88 -6.71 3.17
CA TYR A 255 -20.38 -7.20 4.44
C TYR A 255 -18.91 -7.62 4.35
N TRP A 256 -18.49 -8.23 3.23
CA TRP A 256 -17.08 -8.50 2.96
C TRP A 256 -16.23 -7.23 2.98
N ALA A 257 -16.69 -6.18 2.29
CA ALA A 257 -16.01 -4.89 2.27
C ALA A 257 -15.87 -4.30 3.69
N TYR A 258 -16.93 -4.41 4.50
CA TYR A 258 -16.90 -4.03 5.90
C TYR A 258 -15.84 -4.82 6.68
N LEU A 259 -15.82 -6.15 6.58
CA LEU A 259 -14.86 -7.01 7.28
C LEU A 259 -13.42 -6.68 6.87
N TYR A 260 -13.13 -6.56 5.57
CA TYR A 260 -11.78 -6.22 5.10
C TYR A 260 -11.28 -4.87 5.63
N ILE A 261 -12.18 -3.90 5.83
CA ILE A 261 -11.77 -2.57 6.28
C ILE A 261 -11.65 -2.49 7.81
N SER A 262 -12.53 -3.17 8.54
CA SER A 262 -12.61 -3.09 10.01
C SER A 262 -11.79 -4.15 10.75
N SER A 263 -11.60 -5.34 10.16
CA SER A 263 -10.91 -6.46 10.82
C SER A 263 -9.46 -6.21 11.23
N PRO A 264 -8.64 -5.37 10.55
CA PRO A 264 -7.31 -5.07 11.06
C PRO A 264 -7.34 -4.40 12.45
N MET A 265 -8.35 -3.55 12.70
CA MET A 265 -8.53 -2.90 14.01
C MET A 265 -9.06 -3.89 15.05
N ALA A 266 -10.00 -4.75 14.66
CA ALA A 266 -10.51 -5.82 15.53
C ALA A 266 -9.39 -6.79 15.93
N ASN A 267 -8.53 -7.20 14.99
CA ASN A 267 -7.35 -8.02 15.25
C ASN A 267 -6.34 -7.29 16.14
N PHE A 268 -6.16 -5.98 15.99
CA PHE A 268 -5.29 -5.21 16.88
C PHE A 268 -5.84 -5.18 18.31
N GLN A 269 -7.15 -4.95 18.49
CA GLN A 269 -7.77 -5.04 19.82
C GLN A 269 -7.66 -6.45 20.40
N ASN A 270 -7.88 -7.50 19.59
CA ASN A 270 -7.74 -8.88 20.03
C ASN A 270 -6.30 -9.19 20.47
N THR A 271 -5.32 -8.69 19.71
CA THR A 271 -3.90 -8.78 20.07
C THR A 271 -3.59 -8.07 21.38
N ILE A 272 -4.18 -6.90 21.63
CA ILE A 272 -4.04 -6.22 22.92
C ILE A 272 -4.63 -7.09 24.04
N ASN A 273 -5.82 -7.68 23.84
CA ASN A 273 -6.49 -8.50 24.84
C ASN A 273 -5.69 -9.77 25.19
N GLU A 274 -5.13 -10.45 24.18
CA GLU A 274 -4.37 -11.69 24.38
C GLU A 274 -2.98 -11.45 24.95
N TYR A 275 -2.31 -10.36 24.55
CA TYR A 275 -0.91 -10.12 24.85
C TYR A 275 -0.65 -8.99 25.87
N GLU A 276 -1.67 -8.47 26.57
CA GLU A 276 -1.51 -7.34 27.51
C GLU A 276 -0.40 -7.57 28.57
N ASN A 277 -0.32 -8.79 29.08
CA ASN A 277 0.66 -9.19 30.10
C ASN A 277 1.82 -10.02 29.52
N HIS A 278 1.87 -10.16 28.19
CA HIS A 278 2.90 -10.93 27.52
C HIS A 278 4.24 -10.20 27.52
N ARG A 279 5.32 -10.97 27.60
CA ARG A 279 6.68 -10.47 27.40
C ARG A 279 7.40 -11.41 26.47
N GLU A 280 7.57 -10.95 25.23
CA GLU A 280 8.28 -11.72 24.23
C GLU A 280 9.78 -11.81 24.56
N GLU A 281 10.32 -13.02 24.56
CA GLU A 281 11.75 -13.23 24.72
C GLU A 281 12.51 -12.57 23.56
N SER A 282 13.54 -11.79 23.90
CA SER A 282 14.27 -10.98 22.91
C SER A 282 13.37 -10.04 22.10
N GLY A 283 12.23 -9.62 22.66
CA GLY A 283 11.21 -8.82 21.99
C GLY A 283 11.75 -7.57 21.30
N GLY A 284 12.72 -6.86 21.89
CA GLY A 284 13.34 -5.70 21.25
C GLY A 284 14.11 -6.04 19.97
N LEU A 285 14.82 -7.17 19.92
CA LEU A 285 15.53 -7.62 18.74
C LEU A 285 14.55 -8.16 17.70
N LYS A 286 13.55 -8.96 18.11
CA LYS A 286 12.49 -9.44 17.22
C LYS A 286 11.71 -8.29 16.59
N PHE A 287 11.39 -7.25 17.36
CA PHE A 287 10.77 -6.01 16.85
C PHE A 287 11.61 -5.39 15.73
N VAL A 288 12.92 -5.20 15.93
CA VAL A 288 13.78 -4.63 14.87
C VAL A 288 13.82 -5.53 13.64
N VAL A 289 13.94 -6.84 13.84
CA VAL A 289 14.07 -7.83 12.76
C VAL A 289 12.82 -7.94 11.91
N TYR A 290 11.64 -8.01 12.54
CA TYR A 290 10.37 -8.25 11.86
C TYR A 290 9.59 -6.98 11.51
N GLU A 291 9.68 -5.92 12.31
CA GLU A 291 8.85 -4.71 12.14
C GLU A 291 9.58 -3.50 11.56
N VAL A 292 10.91 -3.48 11.58
CA VAL A 292 11.71 -2.32 11.12
C VAL A 292 12.55 -2.64 9.88
N LEU A 293 13.23 -3.79 9.87
CA LEU A 293 14.06 -4.18 8.74
C LEU A 293 13.20 -4.59 7.53
N PRO A 294 13.65 -4.30 6.30
CA PRO A 294 13.02 -4.88 5.12
C PRO A 294 13.06 -6.41 5.19
N ASP A 295 11.96 -7.07 4.85
CA ASP A 295 11.74 -8.53 4.95
C ASP A 295 12.89 -9.37 4.37
N VAL A 296 13.49 -8.96 3.25
CA VAL A 296 14.66 -9.62 2.64
C VAL A 296 15.87 -9.66 3.58
N VAL A 297 16.05 -8.62 4.39
CA VAL A 297 17.11 -8.54 5.41
C VAL A 297 16.64 -9.19 6.69
N GLY A 298 15.42 -8.88 7.14
CA GLY A 298 14.80 -9.40 8.36
C GLY A 298 14.84 -10.92 8.43
N LYS A 299 14.40 -11.61 7.37
CA LYS A 299 14.42 -13.09 7.29
C LYS A 299 15.82 -13.66 7.50
N ARG A 300 16.83 -13.09 6.84
CA ARG A 300 18.22 -13.55 6.97
C ARG A 300 18.76 -13.33 8.38
N VAL A 301 18.44 -12.19 8.99
CA VAL A 301 18.84 -11.89 10.37
C VAL A 301 18.13 -12.84 11.34
N ALA A 302 16.83 -13.11 11.15
CA ALA A 302 16.07 -14.08 11.94
C ALA A 302 16.71 -15.48 11.91
N THR A 303 17.09 -15.98 10.73
CA THR A 303 17.79 -17.27 10.59
C THR A 303 19.11 -17.31 11.37
N LEU A 304 19.88 -16.21 11.38
CA LEU A 304 21.14 -16.12 12.13
C LEU A 304 20.96 -16.21 13.64
N PHE A 305 19.81 -15.75 14.15
CA PHE A 305 19.46 -15.83 15.57
C PHE A 305 18.66 -17.09 15.93
N GLY A 306 18.39 -17.98 14.96
CA GLY A 306 17.62 -19.20 15.18
C GLY A 306 16.14 -18.92 15.50
N TYR A 307 15.60 -17.79 15.03
CA TYR A 307 14.17 -17.52 15.16
C TYR A 307 13.41 -18.26 14.07
N ASP A 308 12.32 -18.93 14.44
CA ASP A 308 11.45 -19.60 13.48
C ASP A 308 10.80 -18.57 12.53
N GLU A 309 10.73 -18.94 11.24
CA GLU A 309 10.14 -18.11 10.19
C GLU A 309 8.60 -18.01 10.28
N GLU A 310 7.96 -18.73 11.20
CA GLU A 310 6.51 -18.84 11.22
C GLU A 310 5.82 -17.59 11.76
N ASN A 311 5.22 -16.89 10.79
CA ASN A 311 3.95 -16.18 10.81
C ASN A 311 3.75 -15.20 11.96
N SER A 312 3.74 -13.91 11.60
CA SER A 312 3.05 -12.79 12.28
C SER A 312 2.34 -13.20 13.59
N PRO A 313 2.81 -12.75 14.77
CA PRO A 313 2.26 -13.16 16.06
C PRO A 313 0.87 -12.54 16.35
N LEU A 314 0.22 -12.01 15.31
CA LEU A 314 -1.10 -11.42 15.33
C LEU A 314 -2.13 -12.39 15.92
N ALA A 315 -2.75 -11.98 17.03
CA ALA A 315 -3.95 -12.63 17.51
C ALA A 315 -5.13 -12.26 16.60
N ARG A 316 -5.63 -13.23 15.84
CA ARG A 316 -6.74 -13.03 14.90
C ARG A 316 -8.06 -13.32 15.60
N VAL A 317 -9.07 -12.50 15.33
CA VAL A 317 -10.45 -12.79 15.79
C VAL A 317 -11.02 -14.05 15.12
N ILE A 318 -10.57 -14.34 13.90
CA ILE A 318 -10.90 -15.58 13.16
C ILE A 318 -9.85 -15.82 12.06
N ASP A 319 -9.59 -17.09 11.74
CA ASP A 319 -8.44 -17.50 10.92
C ASP A 319 -8.36 -16.85 9.53
N PHE A 320 -9.50 -16.65 8.86
CA PHE A 320 -9.52 -16.08 7.51
C PHE A 320 -9.35 -14.56 7.48
N LEU A 321 -9.49 -13.87 8.62
CA LEU A 321 -9.19 -12.44 8.77
C LEU A 321 -7.72 -12.29 9.17
N THR A 322 -6.85 -12.50 8.19
CA THR A 322 -5.40 -12.71 8.38
C THR A 322 -4.57 -11.44 8.60
N VAL A 323 -5.17 -10.26 8.49
CA VAL A 323 -4.44 -8.99 8.43
C VAL A 323 -4.62 -8.16 9.70
N GLY A 324 -3.53 -7.55 10.18
CA GLY A 324 -3.52 -6.63 11.31
C GLY A 324 -3.04 -5.25 10.89
N THR A 325 -3.26 -4.22 11.72
CA THR A 325 -2.62 -2.92 11.47
C THR A 325 -1.10 -3.01 11.60
N ILE A 326 -0.36 -2.01 11.13
CA ILE A 326 1.08 -1.86 11.42
C ILE A 326 1.43 -1.87 12.92
N PHE A 327 0.44 -1.66 13.80
CA PHE A 327 0.64 -1.62 15.24
C PHE A 327 0.53 -2.99 15.92
N ALA A 328 -0.10 -3.98 15.28
CA ALA A 328 -0.48 -5.21 15.98
C ALA A 328 0.73 -6.06 16.35
N ASP A 329 1.55 -6.47 15.38
CA ASP A 329 2.71 -7.33 15.63
C ASP A 329 3.76 -6.61 16.48
N SER A 330 3.95 -5.31 16.26
CA SER A 330 4.84 -4.49 17.09
C SER A 330 4.42 -4.43 18.57
N PHE A 331 3.12 -4.52 18.87
CA PHE A 331 2.63 -4.62 20.23
C PHE A 331 3.02 -5.94 20.89
N VAL A 332 2.96 -7.06 20.16
CA VAL A 332 3.36 -8.36 20.72
C VAL A 332 4.83 -8.37 21.15
N PHE A 333 5.70 -7.77 20.34
CA PHE A 333 7.14 -7.80 20.61
C PHE A 333 7.56 -6.96 21.82
N ILE A 334 7.04 -5.73 21.97
CA ILE A 334 7.52 -4.77 22.98
C ILE A 334 6.41 -3.95 23.66
N GLY A 335 5.17 -4.44 23.62
CA GLY A 335 4.00 -3.75 24.18
C GLY A 335 3.74 -2.41 23.50
N TRP A 336 3.16 -1.45 24.23
CA TRP A 336 2.78 -0.12 23.70
C TRP A 336 3.95 0.70 23.12
N TYR A 337 5.21 0.39 23.48
CA TYR A 337 6.36 1.03 22.84
C TYR A 337 6.42 0.74 21.33
N GLY A 338 6.01 -0.46 20.90
CA GLY A 338 5.99 -0.88 19.51
C GLY A 338 5.08 0.02 18.65
N PRO A 339 3.77 0.07 18.93
CA PRO A 339 2.84 0.96 18.24
C PRO A 339 3.28 2.42 18.20
N ILE A 340 3.85 2.93 19.30
CA ILE A 340 4.37 4.31 19.37
C ILE A 340 5.56 4.50 18.42
N ILE A 341 6.53 3.58 18.40
CA ILE A 341 7.67 3.63 17.48
C ILE A 341 7.19 3.52 16.02
N MET A 342 6.24 2.63 15.73
CA MET A 342 5.67 2.49 14.39
C MET A 342 4.93 3.74 13.94
N LEU A 343 4.18 4.41 14.82
CA LEU A 343 3.58 5.72 14.54
C LEU A 343 4.65 6.76 14.18
N MET A 344 5.76 6.81 14.94
CA MET A 344 6.88 7.71 14.66
C MET A 344 7.54 7.39 13.31
N LEU A 345 7.68 6.11 12.94
CA LEU A 345 8.18 5.70 11.62
C LEU A 345 7.25 6.14 10.48
N MET A 346 5.93 6.02 10.66
CA MET A 346 4.95 6.51 9.70
C MET A 346 5.04 8.03 9.52
N ILE A 347 5.35 8.79 10.57
CA ILE A 347 5.56 10.24 10.50
C ILE A 347 6.90 10.59 9.85
N ALA A 348 7.96 9.88 10.21
CA ALA A 348 9.31 10.12 9.69
C ALA A 348 9.42 9.80 8.19
N THR A 349 8.67 8.82 7.70
CA THR A 349 8.74 8.35 6.31
C THR A 349 8.48 9.48 5.28
N PRO A 350 7.35 10.22 5.32
CA PRO A 350 7.15 11.32 4.38
C PRO A 350 8.11 12.48 4.61
N LEU A 351 8.49 12.78 5.86
CA LEU A 351 9.49 13.82 6.14
C LEU A 351 10.79 13.52 5.40
N PHE A 352 11.35 12.33 5.59
CA PHE A 352 12.61 11.92 4.98
C PHE A 352 12.51 11.87 3.45
N PHE A 353 11.59 11.04 2.92
CA PHE A 353 11.57 10.76 1.48
C PHE A 353 11.06 11.94 0.65
N LEU A 354 10.02 12.65 1.11
CA LEU A 354 9.50 13.80 0.35
C LEU A 354 10.44 14.98 0.42
N GLN A 355 11.14 15.23 1.53
CA GLN A 355 12.13 16.31 1.61
C GLN A 355 13.29 16.05 0.66
N MET A 356 13.84 14.83 0.66
CA MET A 356 14.99 14.47 -0.17
C MET A 356 14.69 14.41 -1.67
N CYS A 357 13.44 14.10 -2.06
CA CYS A 357 13.02 14.01 -3.46
C CYS A 357 13.20 15.33 -4.23
N THR A 358 13.52 15.23 -5.53
CA THR A 358 13.50 16.37 -6.46
C THR A 358 12.10 16.95 -6.56
N LYS A 359 12.00 18.27 -6.69
CA LYS A 359 10.71 18.98 -6.84
C LYS A 359 10.37 19.15 -8.32
N ASP A 360 10.20 18.02 -9.01
CA ASP A 360 9.85 17.89 -10.43
C ASP A 360 8.77 16.80 -10.60
N SER A 361 8.67 16.17 -11.77
CA SER A 361 7.70 15.08 -11.99
C SER A 361 7.88 13.90 -11.02
N PHE A 362 9.08 13.67 -10.50
CA PHE A 362 9.30 12.62 -9.49
C PHE A 362 8.64 12.92 -8.15
N PHE A 363 8.44 14.19 -7.79
CA PHE A 363 7.80 14.56 -6.53
C PHE A 363 6.37 14.01 -6.42
N TYR A 364 5.56 14.17 -7.47
CA TYR A 364 4.19 13.66 -7.49
C TYR A 364 4.15 12.14 -7.36
N VAL A 365 5.06 11.45 -8.05
CA VAL A 365 5.18 9.98 -7.98
C VAL A 365 5.61 9.54 -6.59
N GLN A 366 6.65 10.15 -6.02
CA GLN A 366 7.10 9.86 -4.66
C GLN A 366 6.00 10.14 -3.64
N PHE A 367 5.30 11.26 -3.76
CA PHE A 367 4.19 11.64 -2.89
C PHE A 367 3.06 10.61 -2.96
N SER A 368 2.70 10.15 -4.16
CA SER A 368 1.71 9.10 -4.34
C SER A 368 2.13 7.79 -3.68
N ILE A 369 3.35 7.31 -3.96
CA ILE A 369 3.86 6.05 -3.43
C ILE A 369 3.92 6.11 -1.90
N CYS A 370 4.51 7.16 -1.31
CA CYS A 370 4.53 7.35 0.14
C CYS A 370 3.13 7.35 0.74
N THR A 371 2.20 8.09 0.14
CA THR A 371 0.84 8.22 0.69
C THR A 371 0.10 6.88 0.65
N ILE A 372 0.10 6.20 -0.49
CA ILE A 372 -0.60 4.92 -0.64
C ILE A 372 0.05 3.84 0.24
N LEU A 373 1.38 3.81 0.34
CA LEU A 373 2.09 2.87 1.21
C LEU A 373 1.68 3.07 2.68
N LEU A 374 1.60 4.31 3.16
CA LEU A 374 1.17 4.60 4.53
C LEU A 374 -0.32 4.39 4.76
N VAL A 375 -1.18 4.63 3.76
CA VAL A 375 -2.61 4.25 3.85
C VAL A 375 -2.76 2.74 3.99
N LEU A 376 -1.94 1.97 3.26
CA LEU A 376 -1.95 0.51 3.38
C LEU A 376 -1.36 0.03 4.71
N CYS A 377 -0.64 0.89 5.46
CA CYS A 377 -0.20 0.58 6.83
C CYS A 377 -1.36 0.41 7.83
N THR A 378 -2.56 0.88 7.49
CA THR A 378 -3.79 0.59 8.23
C THR A 378 -4.15 -0.91 8.17
N PHE A 379 -3.66 -1.65 7.16
CA PHE A 379 -4.02 -3.05 6.90
C PHE A 379 -2.88 -4.05 7.08
N SER A 380 -1.62 -3.60 7.19
CA SER A 380 -0.45 -4.45 7.48
C SER A 380 0.79 -3.56 7.59
N ASN A 381 1.90 -4.03 8.15
CA ASN A 381 3.16 -3.27 8.08
C ASN A 381 3.71 -3.25 6.64
N MET A 382 3.29 -2.28 5.84
CA MET A 382 3.71 -2.14 4.43
C MET A 382 5.12 -1.56 4.27
N LEU A 383 5.73 -1.07 5.36
CA LEU A 383 7.07 -0.49 5.35
C LEU A 383 8.17 -1.57 5.32
N VAL A 384 7.90 -2.75 5.90
CA VAL A 384 8.87 -3.87 5.92
C VAL A 384 8.91 -4.66 4.61
N TYR A 385 7.86 -4.63 3.79
CA TYR A 385 7.88 -5.30 2.49
C TYR A 385 8.92 -4.65 1.57
N ALA A 386 10.06 -5.30 1.35
CA ALA A 386 11.21 -4.70 0.67
C ALA A 386 10.90 -4.25 -0.75
N SER A 387 10.05 -5.01 -1.46
CA SER A 387 9.64 -4.64 -2.82
C SER A 387 8.85 -3.33 -2.85
N LEU A 388 8.10 -3.02 -1.79
CA LEU A 388 7.34 -1.79 -1.68
C LEU A 388 8.19 -0.63 -1.17
N SER A 389 8.97 -0.85 -0.12
CA SER A 389 9.79 0.20 0.50
C SER A 389 11.00 0.61 -0.36
N LEU A 390 11.60 -0.32 -1.12
CA LEU A 390 12.72 -0.03 -2.03
C LEU A 390 12.34 1.01 -3.11
N MET A 391 11.06 1.06 -3.51
CA MET A 391 10.57 2.05 -4.47
C MET A 391 10.78 3.49 -4.04
N LEU A 392 10.75 3.76 -2.73
CA LEU A 392 10.92 5.09 -2.16
C LEU A 392 12.31 5.67 -2.43
N PHE A 393 13.30 4.82 -2.73
CA PHE A 393 14.67 5.23 -2.99
C PHE A 393 14.93 5.62 -4.46
N TYR A 394 14.13 5.15 -5.42
CA TYR A 394 14.41 5.38 -6.85
C TYR A 394 14.40 6.87 -7.25
N PRO A 395 13.44 7.70 -6.79
CA PRO A 395 13.48 9.15 -7.04
C PRO A 395 14.74 9.84 -6.49
N LEU A 396 15.29 9.34 -5.37
CA LEU A 396 16.47 9.92 -4.73
C LEU A 396 17.73 9.71 -5.58
N LEU A 397 17.84 8.57 -6.24
CA LEU A 397 18.95 8.26 -7.15
C LEU A 397 18.95 9.16 -8.39
N SER A 398 17.77 9.63 -8.82
CA SER A 398 17.65 10.52 -9.99
C SER A 398 18.23 11.93 -9.74
N LYS A 399 18.16 12.41 -8.49
CA LYS A 399 18.70 13.71 -8.04
C LYS A 399 20.22 13.81 -8.23
N LYS A 400 20.95 12.76 -7.86
CA LYS A 400 22.42 12.72 -7.93
C LYS A 400 22.92 12.81 -9.38
N ARG A 401 22.18 12.19 -10.32
CA ARG A 401 22.50 12.26 -11.76
C ARG A 401 22.34 13.68 -12.32
N ARG A 402 21.26 14.40 -11.97
CA ARG A 402 21.02 15.77 -12.47
C ARG A 402 22.07 16.78 -11.99
N LYS A 403 22.48 16.73 -10.71
CA LYS A 403 23.56 17.59 -10.18
C LYS A 403 24.88 17.36 -10.93
N ASN A 404 25.23 16.12 -11.19
CA ASN A 404 26.46 15.79 -11.93
C ASN A 404 26.40 16.28 -13.38
N THR A 405 25.26 16.14 -14.07
CA THR A 405 25.08 16.67 -15.44
C THR A 405 25.16 18.20 -15.48
N GLN A 406 24.62 18.90 -14.48
CA GLN A 406 24.72 20.36 -14.39
C GLN A 406 26.16 20.82 -14.13
N LEU A 407 26.90 20.13 -13.26
CA LEU A 407 28.32 20.43 -12.97
C LEU A 407 29.23 20.18 -14.19
N ILE A 408 28.99 19.10 -14.94
CA ILE A 408 29.72 18.80 -16.18
C ILE A 408 29.46 19.88 -17.24
N ASN A 409 28.22 20.35 -17.36
CA ASN A 409 27.87 21.40 -18.32
C ASN A 409 28.33 22.81 -17.89
N SER A 410 28.55 23.05 -16.59
CA SER A 410 29.10 24.32 -16.09
C SER A 410 30.64 24.36 -16.10
N GLY A 411 31.31 23.20 -16.15
CA GLY A 411 32.77 23.10 -16.29
C GLY A 411 33.27 23.04 -17.74
N MET A 412 32.36 23.00 -18.73
CA MET A 412 32.66 23.10 -20.16
C MET A 412 32.29 24.48 -20.75
N LYS A 413 32.23 25.52 -19.92
CA LYS A 413 32.04 26.90 -20.36
C LYS A 413 33.29 27.73 -20.16
#